data_AF-A0A2K8SEX5-F1
#
_entry.id   AF-A0A2K8SEX5-F1
#
_cell.length_a   1.000
_cell.length_b   1.000
_cell.length_c   1.000
_cell.angle_alpha   90.00
_cell.angle_beta   90.00
_cell.angle_gamma   90.00
#
_symmetry.space_group_name_H-M   'P 1'
#
loop_
_entity.id
_entity.type
_entity.pdbx_description
1 polymer ?
#
loop_
_entity_poly.entity_id
_entity_poly.type
_entity_poly.pdbx_seq_one_letter_code
_entity_poly.pdbx_strand_id
1 'polypeptide(L)'
;MAEKKQFQSILDYRPQFENIVDALVPDIQFSYSAILNNSTVQTYFNMISLEHYGYEYYQLLRMNKLEFKLNERTLNLTILEMVYNIISEIVARKWRYSEYISYDMYILPLRIKKYTKAMNYKFVESESANKKPLWKLVSQPTRVIVEDIGNQYHDDKLNNVIEQFRSTSYKDAEVRLSLFKNISYFVNEGSAVIYERFGKEFTDWYFKEINTLQKYKSESLSTKERKHVEKVIGQIFDISILSILLMSDAMKEGCWKRIKEAEKRRIEKEVTRKTIEEANRKLQAISEQEKEIKKIETKKMDF
;
A
#
# COMPACT_ATOMS: atom_id res chain seq x y z
N MET A 1 -16.62 -8.41 38.27
CA MET A 1 -15.46 -7.74 37.66
C MET A 1 -15.87 -7.33 36.26
N ALA A 2 -16.13 -6.05 36.04
CA ALA A 2 -16.47 -5.55 34.71
C ALA A 2 -15.19 -5.54 33.86
N GLU A 3 -15.13 -6.41 32.84
CA GLU A 3 -14.09 -6.34 31.82
C GLU A 3 -14.05 -4.91 31.26
N LYS A 4 -12.88 -4.27 31.37
CA LYS A 4 -12.61 -2.96 30.81
C LYS A 4 -12.74 -3.04 29.29
N LYS A 5 -13.94 -2.82 28.75
CA LYS A 5 -14.13 -2.57 27.32
C LYS A 5 -13.46 -1.23 26.97
N GLN A 6 -12.18 -1.29 26.59
CA GLN A 6 -11.54 -0.21 25.85
C GLN A 6 -12.30 -0.04 24.54
N PHE A 7 -12.70 1.19 24.21
CA PHE A 7 -13.28 1.47 22.90
C PHE A 7 -12.15 1.45 21.87
N GLN A 8 -12.17 0.47 20.96
CA GLN A 8 -11.19 0.32 19.88
C GLN A 8 -11.82 0.64 18.52
N SER A 9 -11.39 1.74 17.89
CA SER A 9 -11.66 2.10 16.48
C SER A 9 -10.58 3.09 16.02
N ILE A 10 -9.83 2.92 14.93
CA ILE A 10 -9.83 1.94 13.83
C ILE A 10 -8.61 1.03 14.01
N LEU A 11 -8.80 -0.11 14.70
CA LEU A 11 -7.86 -1.23 14.86
C LEU A 11 -6.39 -0.86 15.20
N ASP A 12 -6.21 -0.43 16.46
CA ASP A 12 -5.05 -0.63 17.34
C ASP A 12 -3.64 -0.14 16.91
N TYR A 13 -3.41 1.20 16.96
CA TYR A 13 -2.12 1.96 16.93
C TYR A 13 -1.26 1.80 15.65
N ARG A 14 -0.59 2.78 15.00
CA ARG A 14 -0.25 4.23 15.06
C ARG A 14 0.23 4.55 13.61
N PRO A 15 0.14 5.78 13.04
CA PRO A 15 1.20 6.77 13.26
C PRO A 15 0.69 8.22 13.44
N GLN A 16 1.48 9.01 14.17
CA GLN A 16 1.46 10.47 14.06
C GLN A 16 2.06 10.80 12.69
N PHE A 17 1.26 11.33 11.77
CA PHE A 17 1.76 11.72 10.45
C PHE A 17 2.31 13.13 10.50
N GLU A 18 3.63 13.29 10.37
CA GLU A 18 4.23 14.59 10.05
C GLU A 18 3.92 14.99 8.61
N ASN A 19 3.42 16.21 8.42
CA ASN A 19 3.32 16.94 7.15
C ASN A 19 2.51 16.29 6.02
N ILE A 20 1.19 16.54 5.94
CA ILE A 20 0.49 16.40 4.65
C ILE A 20 -0.36 17.64 4.28
N VAL A 21 -0.93 18.39 5.24
CA VAL A 21 -1.51 19.72 4.97
C VAL A 21 -1.35 20.63 6.19
N ASP A 22 -0.18 21.27 6.32
CA ASP A 22 0.16 22.14 7.46
C ASP A 22 -0.86 23.25 7.72
N ALA A 23 -1.61 23.69 6.70
CA ALA A 23 -2.64 24.72 6.86
C ALA A 23 -3.93 24.21 7.52
N LEU A 24 -4.31 22.94 7.33
CA LEU A 24 -5.60 22.44 7.84
C LEU A 24 -5.56 22.03 9.31
N VAL A 25 -4.40 21.62 9.81
CA VAL A 25 -4.25 21.18 11.21
C VAL A 25 -4.49 22.34 12.19
N PRO A 26 -3.83 23.52 12.05
CA PRO A 26 -4.10 24.68 12.89
C PRO A 26 -5.56 25.14 12.81
N ASP A 27 -6.17 25.14 11.61
CA ASP A 27 -7.57 25.53 11.42
C ASP A 27 -8.55 24.59 12.13
N ILE A 28 -8.30 23.29 12.10
CA ILE A 28 -9.07 22.29 12.84
C ILE A 28 -8.88 22.46 14.35
N GLN A 29 -7.63 22.71 14.78
CA GLN A 29 -7.30 22.93 16.19
C GLN A 29 -7.94 24.19 16.75
N PHE A 30 -7.93 25.26 15.99
CA PHE A 30 -8.55 26.53 16.34
C PHE A 30 -10.06 26.38 16.50
N SER A 31 -10.76 25.85 15.49
CA SER A 31 -12.21 25.68 15.56
C SER A 31 -12.63 24.74 16.68
N TYR A 32 -11.91 23.63 16.88
CA TYR A 32 -12.19 22.71 17.98
C TYR A 32 -12.01 23.39 19.35
N SER A 33 -10.95 24.17 19.54
CA SER A 33 -10.70 24.90 20.79
C SER A 33 -11.76 25.96 21.04
N ALA A 34 -12.16 26.70 20.00
CA ALA A 34 -13.23 27.70 20.08
C ALA A 34 -14.56 27.07 20.51
N ILE A 35 -14.90 25.90 19.95
CA ILE A 35 -16.10 25.14 20.30
C ILE A 35 -16.03 24.61 21.73
N LEU A 36 -14.92 23.99 22.10
CA LEU A 36 -14.77 23.40 23.44
C LEU A 36 -14.72 24.44 24.56
N ASN A 37 -14.39 25.70 24.29
CA ASN A 37 -14.47 26.74 25.32
C ASN A 37 -15.92 27.07 25.72
N ASN A 38 -16.93 26.56 25.01
CA ASN A 38 -18.33 26.73 25.35
C ASN A 38 -18.84 25.58 26.24
N SER A 39 -19.29 25.90 27.46
CA SER A 39 -19.78 24.92 28.45
C SER A 39 -21.01 24.13 27.99
N THR A 40 -21.92 24.77 27.25
CA THR A 40 -23.11 24.12 26.69
C THR A 40 -22.70 23.05 25.68
N VAL A 41 -21.74 23.37 24.79
CA VAL A 41 -21.25 22.39 23.82
C VAL A 41 -20.45 21.27 24.48
N GLN A 42 -19.64 21.55 25.51
CA GLN A 42 -19.00 20.48 26.29
C GLN A 42 -20.02 19.50 26.88
N THR A 43 -21.16 20.01 27.38
CA THR A 43 -22.25 19.16 27.90
C THR A 43 -22.81 18.27 26.79
N TYR A 44 -23.07 18.83 25.62
CA TYR A 44 -23.53 18.07 24.46
C TYR A 44 -22.52 17.00 24.00
N PHE A 45 -21.22 17.33 24.03
CA PHE A 45 -20.15 16.39 23.73
C PHE A 45 -20.19 15.18 24.66
N ASN A 46 -20.32 15.41 25.97
CA ASN A 46 -20.41 14.32 26.94
C ASN A 46 -21.69 13.49 26.78
N MET A 47 -22.83 14.14 26.55
CA MET A 47 -24.11 13.46 26.34
C MET A 47 -24.09 12.53 25.12
N ILE A 48 -23.68 13.05 23.96
CA ILE A 48 -23.62 12.26 22.72
C ILE A 48 -22.53 11.20 22.83
N SER A 49 -21.40 11.52 23.47
CA SER A 49 -20.34 10.55 23.70
C SER A 49 -20.82 9.38 24.56
N LEU A 50 -21.55 9.65 25.65
CA LEU A 50 -22.15 8.61 26.48
C LEU A 50 -23.17 7.77 25.70
N GLU A 51 -23.98 8.43 24.87
CA GLU A 51 -25.00 7.80 24.05
C GLU A 51 -24.43 6.84 22.99
N HIS A 52 -23.34 7.24 22.32
CA HIS A 52 -22.76 6.50 21.19
C HIS A 52 -21.60 5.59 21.57
N TYR A 53 -20.80 5.96 22.58
CA TYR A 53 -19.56 5.28 22.95
C TYR A 53 -19.56 4.75 24.40
N GLY A 54 -20.62 5.00 25.17
CA GLY A 54 -20.80 4.43 26.52
C GLY A 54 -20.00 5.13 27.63
N TYR A 55 -19.23 6.17 27.31
CA TYR A 55 -18.47 6.96 28.28
C TYR A 55 -18.48 8.45 27.88
N GLU A 56 -18.26 9.33 28.85
CA GLU A 56 -18.06 10.76 28.56
C GLU A 56 -16.82 10.97 27.69
N TYR A 57 -16.86 12.01 26.88
CA TYR A 57 -15.82 12.27 25.87
C TYR A 57 -14.43 12.40 26.49
N TYR A 58 -14.30 13.19 27.56
CA TYR A 58 -13.01 13.36 28.25
C TYR A 58 -12.55 12.10 28.99
N GLN A 59 -13.49 11.27 29.45
CA GLN A 59 -13.15 9.99 30.05
C GLN A 59 -12.58 9.03 29.00
N LEU A 60 -13.17 8.98 27.81
CA LEU A 60 -12.64 8.20 26.68
C LEU A 60 -11.23 8.65 26.29
N LEU A 61 -10.99 9.97 26.21
CA LEU A 61 -9.67 10.50 25.90
C LEU A 61 -8.63 10.02 26.93
N ARG A 62 -8.94 10.14 28.23
CA ARG A 62 -8.04 9.71 29.31
C ARG A 62 -7.82 8.20 29.31
N MET A 63 -8.88 7.41 29.19
CA MET A 63 -8.79 5.94 29.22
C MET A 63 -7.92 5.39 28.09
N ASN A 64 -7.95 6.03 26.93
CA ASN A 64 -7.21 5.61 25.75
C ASN A 64 -5.89 6.38 25.54
N LYS A 65 -5.50 7.25 26.50
CA LYS A 65 -4.32 8.12 26.40
C LYS A 65 -4.29 8.91 25.09
N LEU A 66 -5.46 9.41 24.68
CA LEU A 66 -5.64 10.19 23.46
C LEU A 66 -5.55 11.67 23.79
N GLU A 67 -4.71 12.37 23.04
CA GLU A 67 -4.61 13.82 23.12
C GLU A 67 -4.91 14.41 21.74
N PHE A 68 -5.71 15.47 21.73
CA PHE A 68 -6.00 16.18 20.50
C PHE A 68 -4.78 16.96 19.97
N LYS A 69 -3.86 17.33 20.87
CA LYS A 69 -2.67 18.13 20.58
C LYS A 69 -1.42 17.34 20.95
N LEU A 70 -1.06 16.35 20.14
CA LEU A 70 0.20 15.60 20.32
C LEU A 70 1.41 16.43 19.85
N ASN A 71 1.24 17.30 18.85
CA ASN A 71 2.19 18.27 18.28
C ASN A 71 1.44 19.22 17.31
N GLU A 72 1.99 20.39 16.96
CA GLU A 72 1.31 21.38 16.09
C GLU A 72 0.99 20.87 14.68
N ARG A 73 1.61 19.76 14.26
CA ARG A 73 1.53 19.24 12.89
C ARG A 73 0.72 17.96 12.73
N THR A 74 0.29 17.29 13.81
CA THR A 74 -0.42 16.00 13.69
C THR A 74 -1.68 15.96 14.56
N LEU A 75 -2.72 15.28 14.05
CA LEU A 75 -4.00 15.08 14.73
C LEU A 75 -4.31 13.59 14.84
N ASN A 76 -4.95 13.21 15.95
CA ASN A 76 -5.36 11.84 16.18
C ASN A 76 -6.66 11.52 15.41
N LEU A 77 -6.59 10.58 14.47
CA LEU A 77 -7.72 10.18 13.61
C LEU A 77 -8.92 9.63 14.40
N THR A 78 -8.68 8.91 15.50
CA THR A 78 -9.75 8.42 16.38
C THR A 78 -10.46 9.60 17.05
N ILE A 79 -9.74 10.65 17.43
CA ILE A 79 -10.38 11.86 17.95
C ILE A 79 -11.16 12.58 16.85
N LEU A 80 -10.62 12.68 15.63
CA LEU A 80 -11.35 13.28 14.51
C LEU A 80 -12.64 12.53 14.18
N GLU A 81 -12.65 11.20 14.25
CA GLU A 81 -13.85 10.38 14.11
C GLU A 81 -14.88 10.72 15.21
N MET A 82 -14.47 10.74 16.47
CA MET A 82 -15.35 11.07 17.59
C MET A 82 -15.92 12.48 17.48
N VAL A 83 -15.07 13.47 17.24
CA VAL A 83 -15.45 14.89 17.10
C VAL A 83 -16.41 15.07 15.92
N TYR A 84 -16.11 14.45 14.77
CA TYR A 84 -16.97 14.51 13.60
C TYR A 84 -18.38 13.96 13.89
N ASN A 85 -18.47 12.80 14.53
CA ASN A 85 -19.75 12.17 14.87
C ASN A 85 -20.54 13.02 15.87
N ILE A 86 -19.88 13.48 16.94
CA ILE A 86 -20.53 14.27 17.98
C ILE A 86 -21.07 15.59 17.42
N ILE A 87 -20.24 16.36 16.69
CA ILE A 87 -20.67 17.65 16.15
C ILE A 87 -21.79 17.47 15.12
N SER A 88 -21.70 16.44 14.27
CA SER A 88 -22.75 16.16 13.28
C SER A 88 -24.09 15.90 13.98
N GLU A 89 -24.10 15.19 15.10
CA GLU A 89 -25.30 14.95 15.92
C GLU A 89 -25.83 16.23 16.59
N ILE A 90 -24.96 17.09 17.14
CA ILE A 90 -25.38 18.37 17.73
C ILE A 90 -26.10 19.23 16.68
N VAL A 91 -25.52 19.32 15.48
CA VAL A 91 -26.09 20.08 14.36
C VAL A 91 -27.39 19.44 13.86
N ALA A 92 -27.42 18.12 13.69
CA ALA A 92 -28.61 17.40 13.24
C ALA A 92 -29.79 17.54 14.22
N ARG A 93 -29.51 17.52 15.53
CA ARG A 93 -30.51 17.70 16.60
C ARG A 93 -30.91 19.16 16.83
N LYS A 94 -30.30 20.11 16.09
CA LYS A 94 -30.57 21.55 16.18
C LYS A 94 -30.47 22.09 17.61
N TRP A 95 -29.52 21.59 18.38
CA TRP A 95 -29.33 22.03 19.76
C TRP A 95 -28.84 23.47 19.83
N ARG A 96 -29.28 24.20 20.85
CA ARG A 96 -28.95 25.62 20.98
C ARG A 96 -27.55 25.80 21.56
N TYR A 97 -26.76 26.64 20.89
CA TYR A 97 -25.44 27.09 21.31
C TYR A 97 -25.24 28.55 20.88
N SER A 98 -24.18 29.19 21.38
CA SER A 98 -23.92 30.61 21.10
C SER A 98 -23.73 30.85 19.60
N GLU A 99 -24.29 31.96 19.08
CA GLU A 99 -24.10 32.39 17.69
C GLU A 99 -22.62 32.56 17.33
N TYR A 100 -21.79 32.94 18.31
CA TYR A 100 -20.35 33.14 18.15
C TYR A 100 -19.62 31.88 17.66
N ILE A 101 -20.10 30.69 18.03
CA ILE A 101 -19.47 29.41 17.62
C ILE A 101 -20.25 28.69 16.51
N SER A 102 -21.36 29.27 16.03
CA SER A 102 -22.21 28.63 15.02
C SER A 102 -21.49 28.35 13.71
N TYR A 103 -20.63 29.28 13.29
CA TYR A 103 -19.81 29.09 12.10
C TYR A 103 -18.83 27.92 12.28
N ASP A 104 -18.11 27.88 13.41
CA ASP A 104 -17.15 26.81 13.70
C ASP A 104 -17.82 25.43 13.78
N MET A 105 -19.01 25.36 14.39
CA MET A 105 -19.81 24.13 14.48
C MET A 105 -20.17 23.56 13.09
N TYR A 106 -20.44 24.42 12.11
CA TYR A 106 -20.77 24.00 10.76
C TYR A 106 -19.53 23.68 9.90
N ILE A 107 -18.46 24.47 10.03
CA ILE A 107 -17.27 24.33 9.18
C ILE A 107 -16.36 23.19 9.63
N LEU A 108 -16.31 22.88 10.93
CA LEU A 108 -15.37 21.89 11.47
C LEU A 108 -15.59 20.49 10.87
N PRO A 109 -16.81 19.93 10.77
CA PRO A 109 -17.03 18.65 10.09
C PRO A 109 -16.56 18.63 8.63
N LEU A 110 -16.71 19.75 7.92
CA LEU A 110 -16.24 19.91 6.53
C LEU A 110 -14.71 19.91 6.45
N ARG A 111 -14.05 20.62 7.37
CA ARG A 111 -12.57 20.63 7.48
C ARG A 111 -12.04 19.23 7.82
N ILE A 112 -12.67 18.53 8.76
CA ILE A 112 -12.32 17.15 9.11
C ILE A 112 -12.47 16.23 7.89
N LYS A 113 -13.58 16.32 7.13
CA LYS A 113 -13.76 15.57 5.87
C LYS A 113 -12.67 15.87 4.85
N LYS A 114 -12.31 17.15 4.67
CA LYS A 114 -11.25 17.56 3.73
C LYS A 114 -9.90 17.01 4.15
N TYR A 115 -9.56 17.11 5.43
CA TYR A 115 -8.33 16.56 6.01
C TYR A 115 -8.26 15.03 5.86
N THR A 116 -9.30 14.33 6.30
CA THR A 116 -9.36 12.86 6.21
C THR A 116 -9.31 12.34 4.77
N LYS A 117 -9.96 13.04 3.82
CA LYS A 117 -9.87 12.72 2.39
C LYS A 117 -8.45 12.92 1.85
N ALA A 118 -7.76 13.98 2.26
CA ALA A 118 -6.34 14.19 1.90
C ALA A 118 -5.43 13.09 2.48
N MET A 119 -5.81 12.52 3.63
CA MET A 119 -5.15 11.38 4.26
C MET A 119 -5.58 10.01 3.68
N ASN A 120 -6.30 9.97 2.55
CA ASN A 120 -6.82 8.74 1.92
C ASN A 120 -7.77 7.91 2.81
N TYR A 121 -8.52 8.58 3.69
CA TYR A 121 -9.63 8.00 4.42
C TYR A 121 -10.98 8.47 3.87
N LYS A 122 -12.05 7.75 4.22
CA LYS A 122 -13.43 8.18 3.99
C LYS A 122 -14.29 7.82 5.19
N PHE A 123 -15.30 8.64 5.48
CA PHE A 123 -16.34 8.26 6.40
C PHE A 123 -17.36 7.36 5.68
N VAL A 124 -17.69 6.23 6.30
CA VAL A 124 -18.73 5.30 5.85
C VAL A 124 -19.72 5.14 6.99
N GLU A 125 -21.00 5.11 6.64
CA GLU A 125 -22.06 4.89 7.61
C GLU A 125 -21.95 3.47 8.18
N SER A 126 -22.04 3.37 9.50
CA SER A 126 -21.91 2.14 10.27
C SER A 126 -22.87 2.21 11.46
N GLU A 127 -23.12 1.07 12.09
CA GLU A 127 -23.94 1.00 13.29
C GLU A 127 -23.06 0.86 14.55
N SER A 128 -23.42 1.58 15.61
CA SER A 128 -22.83 1.42 16.93
C SER A 128 -23.22 0.07 17.55
N ALA A 129 -22.57 -0.31 18.65
CA ALA A 129 -22.98 -1.48 19.43
C ALA A 129 -24.44 -1.41 19.91
N ASN A 130 -25.02 -0.21 19.96
CA ASN A 130 -26.41 0.05 20.33
C ASN A 130 -27.32 0.31 19.11
N LYS A 131 -26.90 -0.10 17.89
CA LYS A 131 -27.62 0.08 16.61
C LYS A 131 -27.95 1.54 16.25
N LYS A 132 -27.12 2.49 16.71
CA LYS A 132 -27.25 3.90 16.30
C LYS A 132 -26.35 4.18 15.11
N PRO A 133 -26.78 5.00 14.14
CA PRO A 133 -25.94 5.38 13.02
C PRO A 133 -24.72 6.15 13.53
N LEU A 134 -23.55 5.78 13.04
CA LEU A 134 -22.26 6.39 13.31
C LEU A 134 -21.45 6.40 12.01
N TRP A 135 -20.66 7.45 11.82
CA TRP A 135 -19.71 7.49 10.72
C TRP A 135 -18.39 6.91 11.18
N LYS A 136 -18.04 5.74 10.63
CA LYS A 136 -16.71 5.17 10.82
C LYS A 136 -15.77 5.68 9.75
N LEU A 137 -14.61 6.14 10.16
CA LEU A 137 -13.54 6.48 9.26
C LEU A 137 -12.88 5.17 8.81
N VAL A 138 -12.82 4.93 7.51
CA VAL A 138 -12.21 3.73 6.92
C VAL A 138 -11.18 4.14 5.89
N SER A 139 -10.09 3.38 5.80
CA SER A 139 -9.10 3.56 4.74
C SER A 139 -9.78 3.32 3.38
N GLN A 140 -9.47 4.17 2.40
CA GLN A 140 -9.91 3.91 1.03
C GLN A 140 -9.23 2.63 0.49
N PRO A 141 -9.78 1.94 -0.51
CA PRO A 141 -9.23 0.66 -1.00
C PRO A 141 -7.74 0.72 -1.37
N THR A 142 -7.28 1.86 -1.89
CA THR A 142 -5.86 2.15 -2.14
C THR A 142 -5.00 2.14 -0.88
N ARG A 143 -5.57 2.50 0.27
CA ARG A 143 -4.92 2.53 1.57
C ARG A 143 -5.00 1.20 2.33
N VAL A 144 -6.06 0.40 2.18
CA VAL A 144 -6.08 -0.99 2.69
C VAL A 144 -4.91 -1.78 2.10
N ILE A 145 -4.68 -1.61 0.79
CA ILE A 145 -3.51 -2.17 0.09
C ILE A 145 -2.18 -1.65 0.68
N VAL A 146 -2.08 -0.36 1.01
CA VAL A 146 -0.85 0.25 1.58
C VAL A 146 -0.63 -0.11 3.06
N GLU A 147 -1.69 -0.22 3.86
CA GLU A 147 -1.64 -0.62 5.27
C GLU A 147 -1.34 -2.12 5.41
N ASP A 148 -1.88 -2.96 4.53
CA ASP A 148 -1.53 -4.39 4.47
C ASP A 148 -0.08 -4.62 4.01
N ILE A 149 0.49 -3.72 3.20
CA ILE A 149 1.93 -3.70 2.86
C ILE A 149 2.75 -3.21 4.06
N GLY A 150 2.34 -2.11 4.71
CA GLY A 150 3.06 -1.49 5.84
C GLY A 150 3.13 -2.38 7.09
N ASN A 151 2.05 -3.10 7.40
CA ASN A 151 1.97 -3.98 8.57
C ASN A 151 2.78 -5.29 8.41
N GLN A 152 3.18 -5.66 7.19
CA GLN A 152 3.92 -6.90 6.92
C GLN A 152 5.41 -6.69 6.65
N TYR A 153 5.81 -5.51 6.17
CA TYR A 153 7.18 -5.29 5.70
C TYR A 153 7.98 -4.24 6.47
N HIS A 154 7.40 -3.55 7.48
CA HIS A 154 8.12 -2.58 8.33
C HIS A 154 9.15 -1.73 7.59
N ASP A 155 8.77 -1.11 6.47
CA ASP A 155 9.68 -0.19 5.79
C ASP A 155 8.91 1.01 5.26
N ASP A 156 8.91 2.08 6.05
CA ASP A 156 8.46 3.43 5.66
C ASP A 156 9.10 3.86 4.33
N LYS A 157 10.25 3.28 3.98
CA LYS A 157 10.96 3.45 2.72
C LYS A 157 10.17 2.96 1.51
N LEU A 158 9.49 1.81 1.58
CA LEU A 158 8.72 1.28 0.44
C LEU A 158 7.50 2.16 0.18
N ASN A 159 6.79 2.56 1.23
CA ASN A 159 5.64 3.47 1.15
C ASN A 159 6.05 4.82 0.57
N ASN A 160 7.15 5.41 1.06
CA ASN A 160 7.70 6.65 0.52
C ASN A 160 8.07 6.52 -0.95
N VAL A 161 8.69 5.40 -1.37
CA VAL A 161 9.03 5.17 -2.79
C VAL A 161 7.78 5.06 -3.65
N ILE A 162 6.72 4.41 -3.16
CA ILE A 162 5.45 4.27 -3.88
C ILE A 162 4.77 5.63 -4.05
N GLU A 163 4.64 6.39 -2.96
CA GLU A 163 4.02 7.71 -3.00
C GLU A 163 4.80 8.67 -3.90
N GLN A 164 6.13 8.73 -3.75
CA GLN A 164 7.00 9.53 -4.61
C GLN A 164 6.85 9.11 -6.08
N PHE A 165 6.75 7.82 -6.38
CA PHE A 165 6.61 7.36 -7.77
C PHE A 165 5.25 7.78 -8.36
N ARG A 166 4.19 7.75 -7.56
CA ARG A 166 2.83 8.15 -7.97
C ARG A 166 2.69 9.67 -8.10
N SER A 167 3.35 10.44 -7.25
CA SER A 167 3.33 11.92 -7.31
C SER A 167 4.25 12.48 -8.39
N THR A 168 5.25 11.70 -8.82
CA THR A 168 6.19 12.10 -9.88
C THR A 168 5.50 12.13 -11.24
N SER A 169 5.68 13.24 -11.97
CA SER A 169 5.13 13.43 -13.31
C SER A 169 5.55 12.31 -14.26
N TYR A 170 4.64 11.92 -15.17
CA TYR A 170 4.96 10.92 -16.19
C TYR A 170 6.14 11.30 -17.09
N LYS A 171 6.46 12.60 -17.19
CA LYS A 171 7.58 13.12 -18.00
C LYS A 171 8.94 13.06 -17.28
N ASP A 172 8.95 12.82 -15.97
CA ASP A 172 10.17 12.76 -15.16
C ASP A 172 10.68 11.32 -15.09
N ALA A 173 11.04 10.80 -16.27
CA ALA A 173 11.45 9.42 -16.49
C ALA A 173 12.64 9.01 -15.61
N GLU A 174 13.60 9.91 -15.43
CA GLU A 174 14.81 9.72 -14.63
C GLU A 174 14.46 9.43 -13.16
N VAL A 175 13.57 10.23 -12.58
CA VAL A 175 13.13 10.12 -11.18
C VAL A 175 12.30 8.84 -10.99
N ARG A 176 11.36 8.57 -11.89
CA ARG A 176 10.56 7.34 -11.85
C ARG A 176 11.42 6.09 -11.97
N LEU A 177 12.45 6.11 -12.82
CA LEU A 177 13.39 5.01 -12.97
C LEU A 177 14.21 4.78 -11.70
N SER A 178 14.70 5.86 -11.08
CA SER A 178 15.40 5.78 -9.80
C SER A 178 14.54 5.13 -8.71
N LEU A 179 13.29 5.59 -8.57
CA LEU A 179 12.33 5.06 -7.60
C LEU A 179 11.96 3.60 -7.89
N PHE A 180 11.76 3.24 -9.15
CA PHE A 180 11.47 1.86 -9.55
C PHE A 180 12.62 0.90 -9.17
N LYS A 181 13.87 1.31 -9.34
CA LYS A 181 15.02 0.47 -8.97
C LYS A 181 15.03 0.11 -7.48
N ASN A 182 14.57 1.02 -6.62
CA ASN A 182 14.48 0.78 -5.18
C ASN A 182 13.50 -0.36 -4.84
N ILE A 183 12.46 -0.60 -5.65
CA ILE A 183 11.52 -1.71 -5.42
C ILE A 183 11.89 -2.99 -6.18
N SER A 184 12.73 -2.88 -7.21
CA SER A 184 13.03 -3.99 -8.13
C SER A 184 13.66 -5.23 -7.45
N TYR A 185 14.37 -5.05 -6.35
CA TYR A 185 14.92 -6.14 -5.55
C TYR A 185 13.80 -7.05 -4.98
N PHE A 186 12.76 -6.45 -4.39
CA PHE A 186 11.62 -7.18 -3.82
C PHE A 186 10.82 -7.92 -4.89
N VAL A 187 10.70 -7.33 -6.08
CA VAL A 187 10.01 -7.95 -7.21
C VAL A 187 10.71 -9.22 -7.68
N ASN A 188 12.05 -9.21 -7.71
CA ASN A 188 12.84 -10.39 -8.07
C ASN A 188 12.65 -11.53 -7.06
N GLU A 189 12.52 -11.21 -5.76
CA GLU A 189 12.20 -12.21 -4.74
C GLU A 189 10.81 -12.84 -4.92
N GLY A 190 9.84 -12.05 -5.40
CA GLY A 190 8.47 -12.46 -5.69
C GLY A 190 8.27 -13.24 -7.00
N SER A 191 9.33 -13.42 -7.79
CA SER A 191 9.26 -14.04 -9.13
C SER A 191 8.50 -15.37 -9.19
N ALA A 192 8.66 -16.24 -8.17
CA ALA A 192 8.00 -17.53 -8.10
C ALA A 192 6.46 -17.42 -8.06
N VAL A 193 5.91 -16.43 -7.35
CA VAL A 193 4.46 -16.19 -7.33
C VAL A 193 3.95 -15.75 -8.70
N ILE A 194 4.74 -14.93 -9.41
CA ILE A 194 4.32 -14.42 -10.72
C ILE A 194 4.25 -15.57 -11.74
N TYR A 195 5.24 -16.47 -11.76
CA TYR A 195 5.23 -17.65 -12.61
C TYR A 195 4.02 -18.56 -12.34
N GLU A 196 3.69 -18.78 -11.07
CA GLU A 196 2.55 -19.61 -10.69
C GLU A 196 1.20 -18.97 -11.10
N ARG A 197 1.05 -17.66 -10.88
CA ARG A 197 -0.24 -16.96 -11.05
C ARG A 197 -0.50 -16.48 -12.47
N PHE A 198 0.53 -16.07 -13.20
CA PHE A 198 0.42 -15.43 -14.51
C PHE A 198 1.05 -16.24 -15.65
N GLY A 199 1.76 -17.33 -15.33
CA GLY A 199 2.35 -18.22 -16.32
C GLY A 199 3.64 -17.70 -16.95
N LYS A 200 4.29 -18.56 -17.74
CA LYS A 200 5.66 -18.34 -18.23
C LYS A 200 5.79 -17.16 -19.21
N GLU A 201 4.91 -17.07 -20.21
CA GLU A 201 5.02 -16.07 -21.28
C GLU A 201 4.96 -14.64 -20.74
N PHE A 202 4.00 -14.37 -19.86
CA PHE A 202 3.87 -13.08 -19.19
C PHE A 202 5.09 -12.78 -18.34
N THR A 203 5.53 -13.76 -17.56
CA THR A 203 6.62 -13.58 -16.59
C THR A 203 7.96 -13.35 -17.28
N ASP A 204 8.23 -14.07 -18.38
CA ASP A 204 9.44 -13.89 -19.19
C ASP A 204 9.49 -12.49 -19.82
N TRP A 205 8.38 -12.01 -20.38
CA TRP A 205 8.27 -10.64 -20.89
C TRP A 205 8.50 -9.61 -19.77
N TYR A 206 7.80 -9.78 -18.65
CA TYR A 206 7.85 -8.87 -17.52
C TYR A 206 9.27 -8.73 -16.94
N PHE A 207 9.93 -9.84 -16.63
CA PHE A 207 11.30 -9.78 -16.11
C PHE A 207 12.32 -9.34 -17.16
N LYS A 208 12.06 -9.53 -18.46
CA LYS A 208 12.87 -8.93 -19.52
C LYS A 208 12.80 -7.40 -19.49
N GLU A 209 11.61 -6.82 -19.29
CA GLU A 209 11.43 -5.37 -19.14
C GLU A 209 12.11 -4.86 -17.85
N ILE A 210 11.93 -5.54 -16.72
CA ILE A 210 12.63 -5.20 -15.46
C ILE A 210 14.15 -5.18 -15.66
N ASN A 211 14.70 -6.25 -16.25
CA ASN A 211 16.14 -6.36 -16.50
C ASN A 211 16.65 -5.27 -17.45
N THR A 212 15.81 -4.84 -18.40
CA THR A 212 16.14 -3.73 -19.30
C THR A 212 16.18 -2.40 -18.54
N LEU A 213 15.16 -2.11 -17.73
CA LEU A 213 15.08 -0.91 -16.90
C LEU A 213 16.21 -0.84 -15.86
N GLN A 214 16.59 -1.96 -15.25
CA GLN A 214 17.70 -2.01 -14.28
C GLN A 214 19.05 -1.63 -14.90
N LYS A 215 19.28 -1.97 -16.18
CA LYS A 215 20.55 -1.67 -16.89
C LYS A 215 20.71 -0.19 -17.23
N TYR A 216 19.62 0.55 -17.39
CA TYR A 216 19.69 1.96 -17.72
C TYR A 216 20.27 2.78 -16.57
N LYS A 217 21.09 3.78 -16.86
CA LYS A 217 21.60 4.71 -15.83
C LYS A 217 20.59 5.85 -15.67
N SER A 218 20.00 5.97 -14.48
CA SER A 218 18.94 6.95 -14.23
C SER A 218 19.41 8.40 -14.40
N GLU A 219 20.68 8.66 -14.11
CA GLU A 219 21.33 9.97 -14.21
C GLU A 219 21.71 10.34 -15.66
N SER A 220 21.71 9.38 -16.58
CA SER A 220 22.23 9.57 -17.95
C SER A 220 21.42 8.75 -18.96
N LEU A 221 20.13 9.06 -19.09
CA LEU A 221 19.28 8.43 -20.11
C LEU A 221 19.48 9.07 -21.48
N SER A 222 19.69 8.25 -22.50
CA SER A 222 19.58 8.70 -23.89
C SER A 222 18.12 9.01 -24.26
N THR A 223 17.90 9.80 -25.32
CA THR A 223 16.55 10.13 -25.82
C THR A 223 15.71 8.91 -26.17
N LYS A 224 16.33 7.81 -26.62
CA LYS A 224 15.65 6.55 -26.92
C LYS A 224 15.25 5.81 -25.63
N GLU A 225 16.15 5.75 -24.65
CA GLU A 225 15.88 5.11 -23.35
C GLU A 225 14.81 5.87 -22.57
N ARG A 226 14.88 7.21 -22.55
CA ARG A 226 13.88 8.06 -21.90
C ARG A 226 12.47 7.79 -22.43
N LYS A 227 12.29 7.77 -23.76
CA LYS A 227 10.99 7.45 -24.38
C LYS A 227 10.48 6.05 -24.03
N HIS A 228 11.39 5.07 -23.91
CA HIS A 228 11.01 3.73 -23.51
C HIS A 228 10.58 3.67 -22.03
N VAL A 229 11.33 4.32 -21.14
CA VAL A 229 11.00 4.44 -19.71
C VAL A 229 9.64 5.10 -19.53
N GLU A 230 9.40 6.26 -20.16
CA GLU A 230 8.11 6.99 -20.06
C GLU A 230 6.92 6.11 -20.48
N LYS A 231 7.11 5.26 -21.50
CA LYS A 231 6.06 4.39 -22.02
C LYS A 231 5.73 3.21 -21.09
N VAL A 232 6.75 2.59 -20.51
CA VAL A 232 6.62 1.25 -19.92
C VAL A 232 6.65 1.27 -18.39
N ILE A 233 7.33 2.25 -17.77
CA ILE A 233 7.64 2.19 -16.33
C ILE A 233 6.42 2.25 -15.43
N GLY A 234 5.36 2.97 -15.81
CA GLY A 234 4.12 3.04 -15.04
C GLY A 234 3.46 1.67 -14.92
N GLN A 235 3.31 0.98 -16.05
CA GLN A 235 2.70 -0.35 -16.09
C GLN A 235 3.56 -1.39 -15.35
N ILE A 236 4.87 -1.38 -15.57
CA ILE A 236 5.80 -2.30 -14.88
C ILE A 236 5.78 -2.05 -13.37
N PHE A 237 5.72 -0.79 -12.93
CA PHE A 237 5.59 -0.45 -11.53
C PHE A 237 4.29 -0.99 -10.93
N ASP A 238 3.16 -0.84 -11.60
CA ASP A 238 1.86 -1.35 -11.12
C ASP A 238 1.87 -2.88 -10.94
N ILE A 239 2.40 -3.60 -11.93
CA ILE A 239 2.57 -5.06 -11.87
C ILE A 239 3.53 -5.45 -10.74
N SER A 240 4.57 -4.64 -10.50
CA SER A 240 5.56 -4.86 -9.43
C SER A 240 4.93 -4.80 -8.04
N ILE A 241 4.07 -3.81 -7.80
CA ILE A 241 3.35 -3.69 -6.52
C ILE A 241 2.41 -4.87 -6.33
N LEU A 242 1.68 -5.25 -7.38
CA LEU A 242 0.79 -6.42 -7.32
C LEU A 242 1.56 -7.72 -7.04
N SER A 243 2.76 -7.87 -7.58
CA SER A 243 3.62 -9.03 -7.33
C SER A 243 4.09 -9.08 -5.88
N ILE A 244 4.48 -7.94 -5.30
CA ILE A 244 4.87 -7.82 -3.89
C ILE A 244 3.69 -8.17 -2.97
N LEU A 245 2.48 -7.71 -3.31
CA LEU A 245 1.26 -8.02 -2.58
C LEU A 245 0.94 -9.52 -2.58
N LEU A 246 0.94 -10.15 -3.76
CA LEU A 246 0.68 -11.58 -3.86
C LEU A 246 1.73 -12.42 -3.14
N MET A 247 3.00 -11.98 -3.16
CA MET A 247 4.06 -12.60 -2.36
C MET A 247 3.75 -12.49 -0.86
N SER A 248 3.29 -11.32 -0.41
CA SER A 248 2.88 -11.08 0.97
C SER A 248 1.76 -12.00 1.42
N ASP A 249 0.70 -12.11 0.62
CA ASP A 249 -0.44 -12.97 0.92
C ASP A 249 -0.01 -14.44 0.98
N ALA A 250 0.82 -14.88 0.03
CA ALA A 250 1.36 -16.23 0.03
C ALA A 250 2.23 -16.54 1.27
N MET A 251 2.96 -15.55 1.80
CA MET A 251 3.71 -15.69 3.05
C MET A 251 2.77 -15.79 4.26
N LYS A 252 1.73 -14.94 4.32
CA LYS A 252 0.70 -14.97 5.38
C LYS A 252 -0.06 -16.29 5.43
N GLU A 253 -0.47 -16.80 4.28
CA GLU A 253 -1.17 -18.09 4.17
C GLU A 253 -0.25 -19.29 4.42
N GLY A 254 1.06 -19.07 4.60
CA GLY A 254 2.05 -20.13 4.81
C GLY A 254 2.33 -20.98 3.56
N CYS A 255 1.79 -20.62 2.40
CA CYS A 255 1.95 -21.38 1.16
C CYS A 255 3.23 -21.00 0.38
N TRP A 256 3.91 -19.92 0.76
CA TRP A 256 5.11 -19.40 0.07
C TRP A 256 6.24 -20.43 -0.14
N LYS A 257 6.55 -21.25 0.87
CA LYS A 257 7.59 -22.29 0.75
C LYS A 257 7.26 -23.28 -0.37
N ARG A 258 5.99 -23.72 -0.43
CA ARG A 258 5.50 -24.64 -1.46
C ARG A 258 5.62 -24.03 -2.85
N ILE A 259 5.30 -22.74 -2.99
CA ILE A 259 5.39 -22.00 -4.27
C ILE A 259 6.84 -21.91 -4.73
N LYS A 260 7.76 -21.51 -3.84
CA LYS A 260 9.20 -21.47 -4.14
C LYS A 260 9.75 -22.83 -4.55
N GLU A 261 9.37 -23.89 -3.85
CA GLU A 261 9.81 -25.25 -4.19
C GLU A 261 9.25 -25.74 -5.53
N ALA A 262 7.98 -25.46 -5.83
CA ALA A 262 7.38 -25.79 -7.11
C ALA A 262 8.10 -25.11 -8.27
N GLU A 263 8.44 -23.82 -8.11
CA GLU A 263 9.18 -23.06 -9.10
C GLU A 263 10.62 -23.56 -9.26
N LYS A 264 11.31 -23.87 -8.15
CA LYS A 264 12.64 -24.47 -8.20
C LYS A 264 12.63 -25.78 -8.99
N ARG A 265 11.64 -26.65 -8.75
CA ARG A 265 11.47 -27.90 -9.52
C ARG A 265 11.18 -27.65 -10.99
N ARG A 266 10.43 -26.59 -11.33
CA ARG A 266 10.19 -26.18 -12.72
C ARG A 266 11.49 -25.80 -13.41
N ILE A 267 12.32 -24.97 -12.77
CA ILE A 267 13.62 -24.53 -13.28
C ILE A 267 14.56 -25.73 -13.45
N GLU A 268 14.66 -26.60 -12.45
CA GLU A 268 15.48 -27.82 -12.53
C GLU A 268 15.08 -28.69 -13.71
N LYS A 269 13.78 -28.95 -13.91
CA LYS A 269 13.28 -29.71 -15.08
C LYS A 269 13.64 -29.04 -16.40
N GLU A 270 13.55 -27.70 -16.48
CA GLU A 270 13.87 -26.96 -17.69
C GLU A 270 15.38 -27.02 -18.01
N VAL A 271 16.23 -26.92 -16.99
CA VAL A 271 17.69 -27.07 -17.14
C VAL A 271 18.03 -28.49 -17.58
N THR A 272 17.51 -29.52 -16.89
CA THR A 272 17.75 -30.92 -17.27
C THR A 272 17.30 -31.19 -18.71
N ARG A 273 16.15 -30.66 -19.12
CA ARG A 273 15.67 -30.79 -20.50
C ARG A 273 16.63 -30.13 -21.50
N LYS A 274 17.12 -28.92 -21.23
CA LYS A 274 18.11 -28.24 -22.10
C LYS A 274 19.42 -29.02 -22.18
N THR A 275 19.91 -29.56 -21.05
CA THR A 275 21.11 -30.40 -21.04
C THR A 275 20.92 -31.68 -21.85
N ILE A 276 19.74 -32.31 -21.78
CA ILE A 276 19.39 -33.46 -22.63
C ILE A 276 19.33 -33.07 -24.11
N GLU A 277 18.71 -31.94 -24.45
CA GLU A 277 18.64 -31.45 -25.82
C GLU A 277 20.04 -31.12 -26.39
N GLU A 278 20.92 -30.50 -25.59
CA GLU A 278 22.31 -30.26 -25.97
C GLU A 278 23.14 -31.54 -26.09
N ALA A 279 22.95 -32.51 -25.19
CA ALA A 279 23.58 -33.82 -25.28
C ALA A 279 23.13 -34.57 -26.54
N ASN A 280 21.84 -34.53 -26.87
CA ASN A 280 21.29 -35.12 -28.08
C ASN A 280 21.85 -34.45 -29.35
N ARG A 281 22.01 -33.12 -29.36
CA ARG A 281 22.68 -32.41 -30.48
C ARG A 281 24.13 -32.85 -30.65
N LYS A 282 24.87 -33.00 -29.55
CA LYS A 282 26.26 -33.51 -29.60
C LYS A 282 26.32 -34.95 -30.09
N LEU A 283 25.42 -35.82 -29.65
CA LEU A 283 25.33 -37.20 -30.12
C LEU A 283 24.98 -37.29 -31.61
N GLN A 284 24.08 -36.44 -32.10
CA GLN A 284 23.76 -36.35 -33.53
C GLN A 284 25.00 -35.92 -34.34
N ALA A 285 25.70 -34.87 -33.90
CA ALA A 285 26.93 -34.40 -34.54
C ALA A 285 28.04 -35.47 -34.57
N ILE A 286 28.22 -36.23 -33.48
CA ILE A 286 29.15 -37.36 -33.43
C ILE A 286 28.71 -38.46 -34.40
N SER A 287 27.43 -38.79 -34.45
CA SER A 287 26.92 -39.81 -35.39
C SER A 287 27.09 -39.42 -36.85
N GLU A 288 27.01 -38.13 -37.16
CA GLU A 288 27.24 -37.59 -38.51
C GLU A 288 28.73 -37.66 -38.86
N GLN A 289 29.62 -37.29 -37.93
CA GLN A 289 31.07 -37.45 -38.09
C GLN A 289 31.48 -38.93 -38.24
N GLU A 290 30.92 -39.85 -37.47
CA GLU A 290 31.18 -41.29 -37.61
C GLU A 290 30.70 -41.84 -38.95
N LYS A 291 29.55 -41.36 -39.46
CA LYS A 291 29.07 -41.72 -40.81
C LYS A 291 30.00 -41.18 -41.90
N GLU A 292 30.58 -40.01 -41.74
CA GLU A 292 31.59 -39.47 -42.66
C GLU A 292 32.89 -40.28 -42.61
N ILE A 293 33.37 -40.63 -41.42
CA ILE A 293 34.58 -41.46 -41.26
C ILE A 293 34.37 -42.85 -41.89
N LYS A 294 33.21 -43.50 -41.65
CA LYS A 294 32.89 -44.77 -42.29
C LYS A 294 32.81 -44.67 -43.82
N LYS A 295 32.32 -43.56 -44.37
CA LYS A 295 32.32 -43.30 -45.83
C LYS A 295 33.74 -43.13 -46.40
N ILE A 296 34.66 -42.59 -45.60
CA ILE A 296 36.08 -42.44 -45.99
C ILE A 296 36.82 -43.78 -45.89
N GLU A 297 36.52 -44.59 -44.88
CA GLU A 297 37.10 -45.93 -44.72
C GLU A 297 36.64 -46.91 -45.81
N THR A 298 35.35 -46.87 -46.18
CA THR A 298 34.84 -47.67 -47.31
C THR A 298 35.46 -47.25 -48.64
N LYS A 299 35.70 -45.95 -48.87
CA LYS A 299 36.46 -45.48 -50.04
C LYS A 299 37.93 -45.88 -50.07
N LYS A 300 38.54 -46.20 -48.92
CA LYS A 300 39.93 -46.67 -48.83
C LYS A 300 40.07 -48.18 -49.02
N MET A 301 38.98 -48.95 -48.86
CA MET A 301 38.97 -50.40 -49.09
C MET A 301 38.64 -50.80 -50.54
N ASP A 302 38.16 -49.87 -51.37
CA ASP A 302 37.89 -50.07 -52.80
C ASP A 302 39.08 -49.68 -53.72
N PHE A 303 40.28 -49.52 -53.16
CA PHE A 303 41.56 -49.38 -53.88
C PHE A 303 42.51 -50.51 -53.49
#